data_AF-A0A086BL71-F1
#
_entry.id   AF-A0A086BL71-F1
#
_cell.length_a   1.000
_cell.length_b   1.000
_cell.length_c   1.000
_cell.angle_alpha   90.00
_cell.angle_beta   90.00
_cell.angle_gamma   90.00
#
_symmetry.space_group_name_H-M   'P 1'
#
loop_
_entity.id
_entity.type
_entity.pdbx_description
1 polymer ?
#
loop_
_entity_poly.entity_id
_entity_poly.type
_entity_poly.pdbx_seq_one_letter_code
_entity_poly.pdbx_strand_id
1 'polypeptide(L)'
;MPSPKLYNKQFNELTEEEKELLEINKKSISDFVEQSSTISDVNYATRNAHAKTYAVLKGTFKVNSEIPDALLPFFDNEKYELIIRLSNAQMKIKKSKKDFPAYGFSVKIKDENGELLANYPLVNFPLFPVNSVSTFLKLFTSLNHFFINKWSSLFPLMIQMIKAIPSVFTYSFLKNTFRLIGKRNDFFLSFDYHSVGAYRLGDYMIKIKLKPRSPEKNFGKKISTKEAIESYFSSHDYTADVLIQLCYNLKDQPINKLNREWKNSPFIKIGEVKIEKNTLSDPLTSDNELLSFNPFESKTIFQPVGKIQKLRDEAYKVSVQTRRKINKLLHG
;
A
#
# COMPACT_ATOMS: atom_id res chain seq x y z
N MET A 1 13.07 16.80 -21.88
CA MET A 1 13.01 15.38 -21.44
C MET A 1 12.34 14.57 -22.55
N PRO A 2 12.63 13.27 -22.73
CA PRO A 2 11.92 12.46 -23.71
C PRO A 2 10.41 12.42 -23.40
N SER A 3 9.58 12.24 -24.42
CA SER A 3 8.13 12.11 -24.22
C SER A 3 7.80 10.87 -23.38
N PRO A 4 6.93 10.97 -22.35
CA PRO A 4 6.52 9.82 -21.57
C PRO A 4 5.88 8.72 -22.43
N LYS A 5 6.13 7.46 -22.06
CA LYS A 5 5.45 6.32 -22.67
C LYS A 5 4.01 6.24 -22.17
N LEU A 6 3.08 6.16 -23.10
CA LEU A 6 1.66 6.07 -22.80
C LEU A 6 1.26 4.69 -22.32
N TYR A 7 0.19 4.66 -21.51
CA TYR A 7 -0.45 3.45 -21.01
C TYR A 7 -0.98 2.57 -22.15
N ASN A 8 -0.89 1.27 -21.95
CA ASN A 8 -1.50 0.25 -22.81
C ASN A 8 -2.11 -0.84 -21.92
N LYS A 9 -3.34 -1.26 -22.23
CA LYS A 9 -4.07 -2.30 -21.49
C LYS A 9 -3.33 -3.65 -21.39
N GLN A 10 -2.44 -3.95 -22.34
CA GLN A 10 -1.62 -5.16 -22.35
C GLN A 10 -0.73 -5.29 -21.11
N PHE A 11 -0.38 -4.19 -20.45
CA PHE A 11 0.38 -4.25 -19.19
C PHE A 11 -0.37 -4.97 -18.07
N ASN A 12 -1.70 -5.05 -18.16
CA ASN A 12 -2.60 -5.58 -17.13
C ASN A 12 -3.09 -7.00 -17.46
N GLU A 13 -2.83 -7.52 -18.66
CA GLU A 13 -3.42 -8.78 -19.12
C GLU A 13 -2.90 -9.98 -18.33
N LEU A 14 -3.81 -10.74 -17.73
CA LEU A 14 -3.51 -12.01 -17.07
C LEU A 14 -3.69 -13.16 -18.06
N THR A 15 -2.85 -14.18 -17.97
CA THR A 15 -3.06 -15.46 -18.69
C THR A 15 -4.21 -16.25 -18.07
N GLU A 16 -4.72 -17.28 -18.77
CA GLU A 16 -5.77 -18.15 -18.21
C GLU A 16 -5.30 -18.87 -16.93
N GLU A 17 -4.06 -19.39 -16.90
CA GLU A 17 -3.48 -19.98 -15.67
C GLU A 17 -3.46 -18.95 -14.52
N GLU A 18 -3.08 -17.70 -14.79
CA GLU A 18 -3.04 -16.64 -13.78
C GLU A 18 -4.44 -16.29 -13.25
N LYS A 19 -5.48 -16.39 -14.09
CA LYS A 19 -6.88 -16.18 -13.67
C LYS A 19 -7.39 -17.33 -12.80
N GLU A 20 -7.11 -18.58 -13.16
CA GLU A 20 -7.47 -19.76 -12.36
C GLU A 20 -6.80 -19.70 -10.97
N LEU A 21 -5.51 -19.35 -10.93
CA LEU A 21 -4.78 -19.16 -9.67
C LEU A 21 -5.33 -18.00 -8.84
N LEU A 22 -5.86 -16.96 -9.48
CA LEU A 22 -6.48 -15.83 -8.78
C LEU A 22 -7.79 -16.26 -8.11
N GLU A 23 -8.60 -17.12 -8.73
CA GLU A 23 -9.82 -17.65 -8.10
C GLU A 23 -9.50 -18.52 -6.87
N ILE A 24 -8.47 -19.37 -6.96
CA ILE A 24 -7.98 -20.13 -5.80
C ILE A 24 -7.49 -19.17 -4.69
N ASN A 25 -6.75 -18.13 -5.07
CA ASN A 25 -6.24 -17.16 -4.12
C ASN A 25 -7.36 -16.37 -3.43
N LYS A 26 -8.38 -15.93 -4.19
CA LYS A 26 -9.58 -15.25 -3.66
C LYS A 26 -10.25 -16.09 -2.57
N LYS A 27 -10.43 -17.40 -2.80
CA LYS A 27 -10.98 -18.29 -1.78
C LYS A 27 -10.11 -18.31 -0.52
N SER A 28 -8.80 -18.47 -0.67
CA SER A 28 -7.87 -18.45 0.47
C SER A 28 -7.88 -17.12 1.25
N ILE A 29 -8.13 -15.98 0.58
CA ILE A 29 -8.26 -14.67 1.21
C ILE A 29 -9.52 -14.64 2.08
N SER A 30 -10.67 -15.11 1.56
CA SER A 30 -11.91 -15.16 2.35
C SER A 30 -11.75 -16.05 3.57
N ASP A 31 -11.20 -17.26 3.37
CA ASP A 31 -11.00 -18.24 4.44
C ASP A 31 -10.07 -17.69 5.55
N PHE A 32 -9.00 -16.97 5.16
CA PHE A 32 -8.15 -16.27 6.13
C PHE A 32 -8.91 -15.20 6.89
N VAL A 33 -9.65 -14.35 6.18
CA VAL A 33 -10.39 -13.23 6.78
C VAL A 33 -11.43 -13.74 7.78
N GLU A 34 -12.12 -14.83 7.46
CA GLU A 34 -13.09 -15.49 8.35
C GLU A 34 -12.46 -15.93 9.68
N GLN A 35 -11.20 -16.37 9.65
CA GLN A 35 -10.47 -16.81 10.85
C GLN A 35 -9.61 -15.71 11.48
N SER A 36 -9.62 -14.51 10.90
CA SER A 36 -8.62 -13.49 11.21
C SER A 36 -8.75 -12.90 12.62
N SER A 37 -9.96 -12.92 13.21
CA SER A 37 -10.22 -12.55 14.60
C SER A 37 -9.47 -13.47 15.56
N THR A 38 -9.61 -14.79 15.38
CA THR A 38 -8.89 -15.82 16.13
C THR A 38 -7.38 -15.75 15.88
N ILE A 39 -6.96 -15.60 14.62
CA ILE A 39 -5.54 -15.49 14.27
C ILE A 39 -4.93 -14.27 14.96
N SER A 40 -5.62 -13.13 15.00
CA SER A 40 -5.13 -11.88 15.57
C SER A 40 -5.44 -11.67 17.06
N ASP A 41 -6.22 -12.55 17.68
CA ASP A 41 -6.68 -12.43 19.06
C ASP A 41 -7.41 -11.09 19.32
N VAL A 42 -8.41 -10.81 18.49
CA VAL A 42 -9.29 -9.63 18.54
C VAL A 42 -10.75 -10.01 18.26
N ASN A 43 -11.71 -9.16 18.64
CA ASN A 43 -13.15 -9.42 18.52
C ASN A 43 -13.79 -8.94 17.20
N TYR A 44 -13.00 -8.76 16.13
CA TYR A 44 -13.47 -8.36 14.81
C TYR A 44 -12.64 -9.01 13.70
N ALA A 45 -13.21 -9.17 12.51
CA ALA A 45 -12.47 -9.63 11.34
C ALA A 45 -11.52 -8.54 10.84
N THR A 46 -10.24 -8.88 10.72
CA THR A 46 -9.14 -8.02 10.28
C THR A 46 -8.82 -8.21 8.80
N ARG A 47 -8.05 -7.28 8.23
CA ARG A 47 -7.54 -7.38 6.85
C ARG A 47 -6.55 -8.53 6.70
N ASN A 48 -6.58 -9.23 5.57
CA ASN A 48 -5.69 -10.37 5.29
C ASN A 48 -4.20 -9.97 5.27
N ALA A 49 -3.90 -8.77 4.78
CA ALA A 49 -2.63 -8.10 4.98
C ALA A 49 -2.90 -6.67 5.48
N HIS A 50 -1.90 -6.03 6.07
CA HIS A 50 -2.10 -4.75 6.74
C HIS A 50 -3.11 -4.81 7.91
N ALA A 51 -3.09 -5.90 8.70
CA ALA A 51 -4.12 -6.20 9.70
C ALA A 51 -4.20 -5.14 10.81
N LYS A 52 -3.06 -4.63 11.28
CA LYS A 52 -3.00 -3.62 12.36
C LYS A 52 -3.17 -2.21 11.79
N THR A 53 -4.22 -1.52 12.22
CA THR A 53 -4.39 -0.07 12.02
C THR A 53 -3.75 0.67 13.19
N TYR A 54 -2.90 1.65 12.91
CA TYR A 54 -2.34 2.54 13.94
C TYR A 54 -3.22 3.77 14.14
N ALA A 55 -3.64 4.41 13.04
CA ALA A 55 -4.48 5.60 13.07
C ALA A 55 -5.24 5.75 11.74
N VAL A 56 -6.39 6.40 11.81
CA VAL A 56 -7.10 6.97 10.66
C VAL A 56 -7.20 8.48 10.87
N LEU A 57 -6.83 9.23 9.83
CA LEU A 57 -6.63 10.67 9.91
C LEU A 57 -7.34 11.34 8.74
N LYS A 58 -7.75 12.59 8.94
CA LYS A 58 -8.09 13.50 7.85
C LYS A 58 -6.87 14.33 7.48
N GLY A 59 -6.72 14.64 6.21
CA GLY A 59 -5.64 15.49 5.73
C GLY A 59 -6.01 16.17 4.43
N THR A 60 -5.04 16.86 3.84
CA THR A 60 -5.25 17.60 2.59
C THR A 60 -4.06 17.39 1.68
N PHE A 61 -4.32 17.13 0.40
CA PHE A 61 -3.30 17.18 -0.64
C PHE A 61 -3.37 18.55 -1.28
N LYS A 62 -2.29 19.33 -1.17
CA LYS A 62 -2.16 20.63 -1.82
C LYS A 62 -1.28 20.46 -3.05
N VAL A 63 -1.81 20.79 -4.22
CA VAL A 63 -1.09 20.75 -5.49
C VAL A 63 -0.06 21.88 -5.52
N ASN A 64 1.12 21.59 -6.07
CA ASN A 64 2.14 22.61 -6.27
C ASN A 64 1.75 23.48 -7.48
N SER A 65 1.86 24.80 -7.36
CA SER A 65 1.54 25.73 -8.46
C SER A 65 2.52 25.63 -9.63
N GLU A 66 3.74 25.16 -9.37
CA GLU A 66 4.83 25.05 -10.34
C GLU A 66 5.04 23.61 -10.83
N ILE A 67 3.95 22.92 -11.19
CA ILE A 67 4.06 21.61 -11.87
C ILE A 67 4.17 21.79 -13.38
N PRO A 68 4.83 20.87 -14.09
CA PRO A 68 4.87 20.91 -15.56
C PRO A 68 3.48 21.01 -16.19
N ASP A 69 3.32 21.86 -17.21
CA ASP A 69 2.02 22.15 -17.85
C ASP A 69 1.28 20.88 -18.29
N ALA A 70 2.01 19.87 -18.76
CA ALA A 70 1.45 18.58 -19.18
C ALA A 70 0.74 17.81 -18.05
N LEU A 71 0.97 18.17 -16.78
CA LEU A 71 0.33 17.56 -15.62
C LEU A 71 -0.87 18.37 -15.09
N LEU A 72 -0.95 19.67 -15.40
CA LEU A 72 -2.03 20.55 -14.91
C LEU A 72 -3.44 20.02 -15.21
N PRO A 73 -3.74 19.44 -16.39
CA PRO A 73 -5.09 18.96 -16.69
C PRO A 73 -5.60 17.82 -15.78
N PHE A 74 -4.73 17.18 -14.98
CA PHE A 74 -5.11 16.13 -14.04
C PHE A 74 -5.44 16.65 -12.63
N PHE A 75 -5.28 17.96 -12.40
CA PHE A 75 -5.55 18.62 -11.14
C PHE A 75 -6.51 19.78 -11.40
N ASP A 76 -7.81 19.51 -11.21
CA ASP A 76 -8.89 20.50 -11.33
C ASP A 76 -8.99 21.47 -10.15
N ASN A 77 -8.28 21.19 -9.05
CA ASN A 77 -8.33 21.95 -7.81
C ASN A 77 -6.93 22.10 -7.21
N GLU A 78 -6.70 23.20 -6.49
CA GLU A 78 -5.45 23.41 -5.75
C GLU A 78 -5.32 22.49 -4.52
N LYS A 79 -6.45 22.00 -4.02
CA LYS A 79 -6.53 21.26 -2.75
C LYS A 79 -7.58 20.15 -2.81
N TYR A 80 -7.22 18.99 -2.30
CA TYR A 80 -8.10 17.82 -2.18
C TYR A 80 -8.17 17.31 -0.76
N GLU A 81 -9.35 16.87 -0.34
CA GLU A 81 -9.52 16.22 0.96
C GLU A 81 -8.97 14.79 0.95
N LEU A 82 -8.35 14.40 2.05
CA LEU A 82 -7.76 13.09 2.23
C LEU A 82 -8.37 12.35 3.42
N ILE A 83 -8.60 11.05 3.25
CA ILE A 83 -8.70 10.09 4.35
C ILE A 83 -7.43 9.23 4.31
N ILE A 84 -6.72 9.17 5.43
CA ILE A 84 -5.41 8.51 5.51
C ILE A 84 -5.50 7.38 6.53
N ARG A 85 -4.95 6.21 6.19
CA ARG A 85 -4.82 5.07 7.10
C ARG A 85 -3.35 4.69 7.27
N LEU A 86 -2.90 4.74 8.51
CA LEU A 86 -1.57 4.29 8.93
C LEU A 86 -1.67 2.85 9.45
N SER A 87 -0.82 1.95 8.97
CA SER A 87 -0.95 0.52 9.25
C SER A 87 0.37 -0.23 9.29
N ASN A 88 0.34 -1.46 9.80
CA ASN A 88 1.45 -2.42 9.69
C ASN A 88 1.09 -3.54 8.70
N ALA A 89 1.95 -3.81 7.72
CA ALA A 89 1.73 -4.74 6.61
C ALA A 89 1.56 -6.21 7.03
N GLN A 90 1.87 -6.58 8.28
CA GLN A 90 1.70 -7.94 8.78
C GLN A 90 0.24 -8.44 8.64
N MET A 91 0.12 -9.75 8.40
CA MET A 91 -1.17 -10.43 8.23
C MET A 91 -1.90 -10.68 9.57
N LYS A 92 -1.15 -10.63 10.68
CA LYS A 92 -1.66 -10.85 12.03
C LYS A 92 -1.34 -9.65 12.90
N ILE A 93 -2.29 -9.24 13.75
CA ILE A 93 -2.02 -8.25 14.80
C ILE A 93 -1.18 -8.91 15.89
N LYS A 94 -0.05 -8.28 16.23
CA LYS A 94 0.78 -8.65 17.38
C LYS A 94 0.63 -7.62 18.49
N LYS A 95 0.54 -8.09 19.73
CA LYS A 95 0.53 -7.28 20.96
C LYS A 95 1.94 -6.85 21.39
N SER A 96 2.95 -7.00 20.52
CA SER A 96 4.32 -6.56 20.80
C SER A 96 4.41 -5.05 20.89
N LYS A 97 5.27 -4.56 21.81
CA LYS A 97 5.54 -3.12 21.96
C LYS A 97 6.11 -2.49 20.69
N LYS A 98 6.98 -3.21 19.98
CA LYS A 98 7.53 -2.77 18.68
C LYS A 98 7.18 -3.76 17.59
N ASP A 99 6.70 -3.23 16.48
CA ASP A 99 6.45 -4.00 15.27
C ASP A 99 7.65 -3.90 14.32
N PHE A 100 7.88 -4.95 13.53
CA PHE A 100 8.83 -4.87 12.42
C PHE A 100 8.40 -3.74 11.46
N PRO A 101 9.33 -2.94 10.90
CA PRO A 101 9.05 -1.74 10.11
C PRO A 101 8.56 -2.07 8.69
N ALA A 102 7.47 -2.80 8.59
CA ALA A 102 6.70 -2.99 7.37
C ALA A 102 5.43 -2.16 7.50
N TYR A 103 5.49 -0.92 7.04
CA TYR A 103 4.49 0.11 7.31
C TYR A 103 3.72 0.46 6.03
N GLY A 104 2.41 0.69 6.19
CA GLY A 104 1.53 1.18 5.14
C GLY A 104 1.00 2.58 5.47
N PHE A 105 0.97 3.44 4.45
CA PHE A 105 0.39 4.78 4.48
C PHE A 105 -0.59 4.86 3.30
N SER A 106 -1.84 4.47 3.53
CA SER A 106 -2.86 4.50 2.50
C SER A 106 -3.53 5.86 2.45
N VAL A 107 -3.65 6.43 1.26
CA VAL A 107 -4.30 7.72 1.02
C VAL A 107 -5.53 7.50 0.15
N LYS A 108 -6.67 8.00 0.59
CA LYS A 108 -7.90 8.14 -0.20
C LYS A 108 -8.10 9.62 -0.50
N ILE A 109 -8.20 9.97 -1.77
CA ILE A 109 -8.39 11.34 -2.25
C ILE A 109 -9.84 11.51 -2.67
N LYS A 110 -10.46 12.61 -2.23
CA LYS A 110 -11.80 13.01 -2.64
C LYS A 110 -11.77 14.25 -3.52
N ASP A 111 -12.74 14.38 -4.41
CA ASP A 111 -13.01 15.64 -5.12
C ASP A 111 -13.82 16.62 -4.26
N GLU A 112 -14.13 17.78 -4.83
CA GLU A 112 -14.91 18.86 -4.23
C GLU A 112 -16.32 18.41 -3.77
N ASN A 113 -16.89 17.39 -4.41
CA ASN A 113 -18.20 16.83 -4.08
C ASN A 113 -18.09 15.73 -3.00
N GLY A 114 -16.88 15.44 -2.53
CA GLY A 114 -16.61 14.39 -1.55
C GLY A 114 -16.59 12.98 -2.16
N GLU A 115 -16.67 12.85 -3.49
CA GLU A 115 -16.62 11.58 -4.20
C GLU A 115 -15.18 11.06 -4.30
N LEU A 116 -15.03 9.74 -4.46
CA LEU A 116 -13.71 9.12 -4.56
C LEU A 116 -13.03 9.47 -5.90
N LEU A 117 -11.88 10.14 -5.82
CA LEU A 117 -10.98 10.31 -6.97
C LEU A 117 -10.02 9.14 -7.10
N ALA A 118 -9.23 8.89 -6.05
CA ALA A 118 -8.16 7.92 -6.09
C ALA A 118 -7.87 7.30 -4.74
N ASN A 119 -7.48 6.03 -4.75
CA ASN A 119 -6.94 5.31 -3.62
C ASN A 119 -5.48 4.94 -3.91
N TYR A 120 -4.56 5.42 -3.07
CA TYR A 120 -3.13 5.12 -3.11
C TYR A 120 -2.69 4.42 -1.81
N PRO A 121 -2.81 3.09 -1.75
CA PRO A 121 -2.16 2.27 -0.74
C PRO A 121 -0.63 2.23 -0.96
N LEU A 122 0.10 2.98 -0.14
CA LEU A 122 1.56 3.10 -0.20
C LEU A 122 2.23 2.33 0.93
N VAL A 123 3.48 1.91 0.72
CA VAL A 123 4.27 1.18 1.73
C VAL A 123 5.69 1.73 1.86
N ASN A 124 6.33 1.51 3.00
CA ASN A 124 7.66 2.08 3.30
C ASN A 124 8.84 1.35 2.64
N PHE A 125 8.57 0.41 1.74
CA PHE A 125 9.59 -0.30 0.97
C PHE A 125 9.31 -0.15 -0.54
N PRO A 126 10.28 0.29 -1.36
CA PRO A 126 9.98 0.75 -2.73
C PRO A 126 9.77 -0.36 -3.76
N LEU A 127 10.02 -1.61 -3.42
CA LEU A 127 10.11 -2.73 -4.35
C LEU A 127 9.23 -3.90 -3.91
N PHE A 128 8.87 -4.79 -4.84
CA PHE A 128 8.11 -6.00 -4.54
C PHE A 128 8.99 -7.25 -4.70
N PRO A 129 8.89 -8.25 -3.82
CA PRO A 129 9.81 -9.39 -3.80
C PRO A 129 9.51 -10.48 -4.84
N VAL A 130 8.51 -10.28 -5.71
CA VAL A 130 8.11 -11.26 -6.75
C VAL A 130 7.70 -10.52 -8.01
N ASN A 131 8.09 -11.01 -9.19
CA ASN A 131 7.65 -10.43 -10.48
C ASN A 131 6.65 -11.32 -11.24
N SER A 132 6.61 -12.62 -10.93
CA SER A 132 5.69 -13.58 -11.56
C SER A 132 4.36 -13.59 -10.82
N VAL A 133 3.26 -13.42 -11.55
CA VAL A 133 1.89 -13.49 -11.02
C VAL A 133 1.63 -14.88 -10.43
N SER A 134 1.90 -15.95 -11.18
CA SER A 134 1.67 -17.32 -10.71
C SER A 134 2.48 -17.65 -9.45
N THR A 135 3.75 -17.21 -9.37
CA THR A 135 4.57 -17.39 -8.17
C THR A 135 3.98 -16.63 -6.98
N PHE A 136 3.55 -15.38 -7.19
CA PHE A 136 2.95 -14.56 -6.15
C PHE A 136 1.63 -15.17 -5.63
N LEU A 137 0.72 -15.55 -6.53
CA LEU A 137 -0.56 -16.15 -6.17
C LEU A 137 -0.38 -17.46 -5.40
N LYS A 138 0.47 -18.37 -5.90
CA LYS A 138 0.77 -19.64 -5.23
C LYS A 138 1.42 -19.40 -3.85
N LEU A 139 2.38 -18.47 -3.75
CA LEU A 139 3.02 -18.12 -2.48
C LEU A 139 2.01 -17.54 -1.47
N PHE A 140 1.18 -16.59 -1.89
CA PHE A 140 0.24 -15.92 -1.00
C PHE A 140 -0.89 -16.86 -0.54
N THR A 141 -1.37 -17.75 -1.43
CA THR A 141 -2.28 -18.85 -1.07
C THR A 141 -1.65 -19.77 -0.01
N SER A 142 -0.40 -20.20 -0.20
CA SER A 142 0.30 -21.04 0.79
C SER A 142 0.50 -20.32 2.13
N LEU A 143 0.76 -19.00 2.12
CA LEU A 143 0.83 -18.19 3.33
C LEU A 143 -0.52 -18.17 4.07
N ASN A 144 -1.63 -17.92 3.37
CA ASN A 144 -2.97 -17.93 3.97
C ASN A 144 -3.27 -19.27 4.63
N HIS A 145 -3.04 -20.37 3.93
CA HIS A 145 -3.25 -21.72 4.48
C HIS A 145 -2.34 -21.99 5.68
N PHE A 146 -1.09 -21.53 5.69
CA PHE A 146 -0.20 -21.68 6.84
C PHE A 146 -0.69 -20.95 8.09
N PHE A 147 -1.25 -19.75 7.95
CA PHE A 147 -1.81 -19.03 9.10
C PHE A 147 -3.07 -19.69 9.67
N ILE A 148 -3.85 -20.38 8.83
CA ILE A 148 -5.05 -21.12 9.21
C ILE A 148 -4.70 -22.50 9.80
N ASN A 149 -3.90 -23.28 9.07
CA ASN A 149 -3.52 -24.66 9.39
C ASN A 149 -2.00 -24.87 9.21
N LYS A 150 -1.26 -24.60 10.29
CA LYS A 150 0.21 -24.52 10.29
C LYS A 150 0.92 -25.77 9.80
N TRP A 151 0.45 -26.96 10.20
CA TRP A 151 1.21 -28.21 10.04
C TRP A 151 1.12 -28.78 8.62
N SER A 152 -0.06 -28.77 7.99
CA SER A 152 -0.25 -29.29 6.63
C SER A 152 0.31 -28.37 5.54
N SER A 153 0.54 -27.09 5.86
CA SER A 153 0.85 -26.05 4.87
C SER A 153 2.31 -25.58 4.87
N LEU A 154 3.15 -26.10 5.78
CA LEU A 154 4.54 -25.66 5.92
C LEU A 154 5.40 -26.02 4.68
N PHE A 155 5.30 -27.25 4.20
CA PHE A 155 6.11 -27.72 3.06
C PHE A 155 5.77 -27.01 1.74
N PRO A 156 4.49 -26.88 1.34
CA PRO A 156 4.11 -26.06 0.18
C PRO A 156 4.62 -24.61 0.27
N LEU A 157 4.51 -23.98 1.45
CA LEU A 157 4.99 -22.62 1.66
C LEU A 157 6.51 -22.52 1.45
N MET A 158 7.29 -23.46 1.99
CA MET A 158 8.75 -23.49 1.82
C MET A 158 9.15 -23.59 0.35
N ILE A 159 8.50 -24.45 -0.43
CA ILE A 159 8.74 -24.56 -1.89
C ILE A 159 8.49 -23.22 -2.58
N GLN A 160 7.37 -22.55 -2.26
CA GLN A 160 7.01 -21.29 -2.89
C GLN A 160 7.94 -20.14 -2.48
N MET A 161 8.41 -20.14 -1.23
CA MET A 161 9.44 -19.20 -0.77
C MET A 161 10.74 -19.37 -1.57
N ILE A 162 11.21 -20.61 -1.74
CA ILE A 162 12.43 -20.90 -2.54
C ILE A 162 12.30 -20.36 -3.97
N LYS A 163 11.14 -20.52 -4.61
CA LYS A 163 10.88 -19.97 -5.95
C LYS A 163 10.88 -18.44 -6.01
N ALA A 164 10.58 -17.76 -4.90
CA ALA A 164 10.60 -16.29 -4.83
C ALA A 164 12.00 -15.72 -4.56
N ILE A 165 12.89 -16.49 -3.93
CA ILE A 165 14.24 -16.06 -3.52
C ILE A 165 15.04 -15.36 -4.65
N PRO A 166 15.11 -15.85 -5.90
CA PRO A 166 15.88 -15.18 -6.95
C PRO A 166 15.45 -13.73 -7.20
N SER A 167 14.19 -13.40 -6.93
CA SER A 167 13.65 -12.05 -7.14
C SER A 167 14.15 -11.03 -6.11
N VAL A 168 14.68 -11.45 -4.96
CA VAL A 168 15.17 -10.55 -3.91
C VAL A 168 16.69 -10.32 -3.94
N PHE A 169 17.43 -11.04 -4.80
CA PHE A 169 18.88 -10.91 -4.95
C PHE A 169 19.32 -9.84 -5.96
N THR A 170 18.42 -8.95 -6.40
CA THR A 170 18.82 -7.82 -7.26
C THR A 170 19.59 -6.77 -6.44
N TYR A 171 20.53 -6.07 -7.07
CA TYR A 171 21.24 -4.96 -6.42
C TYR A 171 20.29 -3.92 -5.79
N SER A 172 19.24 -3.52 -6.53
CA SER A 172 18.22 -2.59 -6.03
C SER A 172 17.50 -3.12 -4.79
N PHE A 173 17.16 -4.41 -4.77
CA PHE A 173 16.45 -5.01 -3.64
C PHE A 173 17.35 -5.10 -2.41
N LEU A 174 18.56 -5.63 -2.55
CA LEU A 174 19.54 -5.72 -1.46
C LEU A 174 19.87 -4.34 -0.88
N LYS A 175 20.16 -3.34 -1.73
CA LYS A 175 20.41 -1.96 -1.33
C LYS A 175 19.27 -1.39 -0.47
N ASN A 176 18.02 -1.58 -0.89
CA ASN A 176 16.87 -1.08 -0.15
C ASN A 176 16.61 -1.87 1.14
N THR A 177 16.89 -3.17 1.16
CA THR A 177 16.82 -4.00 2.36
C THR A 177 17.81 -3.52 3.42
N PHE A 178 19.08 -3.30 3.06
CA PHE A 178 20.08 -2.73 3.99
C PHE A 178 19.68 -1.35 4.50
N ARG A 179 19.14 -0.48 3.62
CA ARG A 179 18.62 0.83 4.02
C ARG A 179 17.47 0.71 5.03
N LEU A 180 16.54 -0.22 4.82
CA LEU A 180 15.42 -0.45 5.75
C LEU A 180 15.92 -0.99 7.10
N ILE A 181 16.87 -1.94 7.09
CA ILE A 181 17.48 -2.49 8.31
C ILE A 181 18.16 -1.37 9.12
N GLY A 182 18.90 -0.49 8.46
CA GLY A 182 19.55 0.66 9.12
C GLY A 182 18.55 1.63 9.77
N LYS A 183 17.34 1.74 9.22
CA LYS A 183 16.25 2.59 9.72
C LYS A 183 15.24 1.85 10.60
N ARG A 184 15.50 0.61 11.00
CA ARG A 184 14.46 -0.25 11.62
C ARG A 184 13.85 0.27 12.92
N ASN A 185 14.53 1.21 13.57
CA ASN A 185 14.11 1.84 14.82
C ASN A 185 13.64 3.29 14.63
N ASP A 186 13.63 3.79 13.39
CA ASP A 186 13.15 5.13 13.08
C ASP A 186 11.64 5.21 13.31
N PHE A 187 11.16 6.41 13.60
CA PHE A 187 9.75 6.70 13.81
C PHE A 187 8.96 6.50 12.51
N PHE A 188 7.76 5.92 12.63
CA PHE A 188 6.87 5.59 11.50
C PHE A 188 6.75 6.75 10.49
N LEU A 189 6.45 7.96 10.96
CA LEU A 189 6.21 9.09 10.05
C LEU A 189 7.47 9.58 9.33
N SER A 190 8.66 9.13 9.74
CA SER A 190 9.94 9.50 9.12
C SER A 190 10.36 8.65 7.92
N PHE A 191 9.59 7.62 7.58
CA PHE A 191 9.85 6.79 6.41
C PHE A 191 9.33 7.45 5.12
N ASP A 192 10.05 7.20 4.03
CA ASP A 192 9.49 7.39 2.69
C ASP A 192 8.42 6.32 2.42
N TYR A 193 7.34 6.68 1.74
CA TYR A 193 6.30 5.72 1.31
C TYR A 193 6.20 5.69 -0.21
N HIS A 194 5.93 4.51 -0.76
CA HIS A 194 6.07 4.23 -2.18
C HIS A 194 4.84 3.48 -2.71
N SER A 195 4.48 3.79 -3.95
CA SER A 195 3.41 3.10 -4.67
C SER A 195 3.79 1.68 -5.11
N VAL A 196 5.10 1.39 -5.13
CA VAL A 196 5.76 0.15 -5.59
C VAL A 196 5.50 -0.15 -7.07
N GLY A 197 4.25 -0.42 -7.42
CA GLY A 197 3.78 -0.52 -8.80
C GLY A 197 3.44 0.83 -9.41
N ALA A 198 3.22 0.81 -10.73
CA ALA A 198 2.81 1.98 -11.48
C ALA A 198 1.30 2.24 -11.34
N TYR A 199 0.92 3.50 -11.56
CA TYR A 199 -0.44 4.00 -11.62
C TYR A 199 -0.58 4.88 -12.85
N ARG A 200 -1.81 5.07 -13.32
CA ARG A 200 -2.14 6.04 -14.35
C ARG A 200 -2.16 7.45 -13.76
N LEU A 201 -1.80 8.41 -14.61
CA LEU A 201 -2.13 9.82 -14.48
C LEU A 201 -2.57 10.26 -15.88
N GLY A 202 -3.86 10.08 -16.17
CA GLY A 202 -4.37 10.07 -17.53
C GLY A 202 -3.81 8.89 -18.33
N ASP A 203 -3.08 9.22 -19.39
CA ASP A 203 -2.38 8.23 -20.22
C ASP A 203 -0.92 8.03 -19.81
N TYR A 204 -0.40 8.83 -18.87
CA TYR A 204 0.94 8.64 -18.34
C TYR A 204 0.97 7.51 -17.31
N MET A 205 2.09 6.80 -17.26
CA MET A 205 2.37 5.81 -16.22
C MET A 205 3.35 6.40 -15.22
N ILE A 206 2.93 6.46 -13.96
CA ILE A 206 3.68 7.07 -12.86
C ILE A 206 3.96 6.10 -11.72
N LYS A 207 5.05 6.36 -10.97
CA LYS A 207 5.22 5.88 -9.60
C LYS A 207 5.11 7.05 -8.64
N ILE A 208 4.50 6.83 -7.49
CA ILE A 208 4.29 7.85 -6.46
C ILE A 208 5.21 7.56 -5.26
N LYS A 209 5.76 8.61 -4.69
CA LYS A 209 6.53 8.60 -3.46
C LYS A 209 6.06 9.73 -2.53
N LEU A 210 5.80 9.41 -1.27
CA LEU A 210 5.73 10.41 -0.20
C LEU A 210 7.10 10.52 0.47
N LYS A 211 7.60 11.74 0.61
CA LYS A 211 8.85 12.04 1.32
C LYS A 211 8.53 12.99 2.49
N PRO A 212 8.56 12.51 3.75
CA PRO A 212 8.33 13.36 4.92
C PRO A 212 9.34 14.51 4.97
N ARG A 213 8.89 15.71 5.37
CA ARG A 213 9.78 16.90 5.37
C ARG A 213 10.79 16.90 6.50
N SER A 214 10.41 16.65 7.75
CA SER A 214 11.35 16.62 8.89
C SER A 214 10.76 16.02 10.20
N PRO A 215 10.00 14.91 10.20
CA PRO A 215 9.63 14.29 11.46
C PRO A 215 10.87 13.73 12.17
N GLU A 216 10.94 13.90 13.49
CA GLU A 216 12.03 13.38 14.31
C GLU A 216 12.12 11.85 14.22
N LYS A 217 13.27 11.34 13.76
CA LYS A 217 13.47 9.89 13.59
C LYS A 217 13.39 9.09 14.88
N ASN A 218 13.70 9.70 16.03
CA ASN A 218 13.70 9.00 17.32
C ASN A 218 12.41 9.25 18.14
N PHE A 219 11.39 9.90 17.57
CA PHE A 219 10.15 10.20 18.26
C PHE A 219 9.48 8.92 18.78
N GLY A 220 9.02 8.94 20.03
CA GLY A 220 8.29 7.81 20.62
C GLY A 220 9.08 6.49 20.72
N LYS A 221 10.41 6.50 20.64
CA LYS A 221 11.25 5.28 20.59
C LYS A 221 11.08 4.33 21.78
N LYS A 222 10.61 4.83 22.93
CA LYS A 222 10.39 4.07 24.18
C LYS A 222 8.95 3.57 24.35
N ILE A 223 8.02 3.97 23.50
CA ILE A 223 6.61 3.58 23.55
C ILE A 223 6.26 2.73 22.31
N SER A 224 5.03 2.27 22.22
CA SER A 224 4.59 1.52 21.04
C SER A 224 4.44 2.41 19.81
N THR A 225 4.51 1.84 18.61
CA THR A 225 4.32 2.61 17.36
C THR A 225 2.97 3.31 17.32
N LYS A 226 1.91 2.69 17.86
CA LYS A 226 0.57 3.28 17.93
C LYS A 226 0.58 4.53 18.82
N GLU A 227 1.03 4.38 20.07
CA GLU A 227 1.12 5.50 21.02
C GLU A 227 2.03 6.63 20.50
N ALA A 228 3.13 6.29 19.80
CA ALA A 228 4.00 7.27 19.18
C ALA A 228 3.30 8.07 18.08
N ILE A 229 2.47 7.43 17.25
CA ILE A 229 1.68 8.12 16.21
C ILE A 229 0.62 9.01 16.86
N GLU A 230 -0.11 8.49 17.86
CA GLU A 230 -1.15 9.25 18.57
C GLU A 230 -0.57 10.46 19.31
N SER A 231 0.55 10.28 20.01
CA SER A 231 1.27 11.36 20.69
C SER A 231 1.87 12.38 19.72
N TYR A 232 2.32 11.96 18.54
CA TYR A 232 2.78 12.90 17.51
C TYR A 232 1.63 13.79 17.07
N PHE A 233 0.50 13.20 16.67
CA PHE A 233 -0.64 13.97 16.15
C PHE A 233 -1.43 14.72 17.21
N SER A 234 -1.21 14.51 18.51
CA SER A 234 -1.78 15.39 19.54
C SER A 234 -1.08 16.74 19.65
N SER A 235 0.13 16.87 19.09
CA SER A 235 1.00 18.02 19.31
C SER A 235 1.65 18.59 18.05
N HIS A 236 1.78 17.79 16.99
CA HIS A 236 2.51 18.14 15.77
C HIS A 236 1.65 17.99 14.53
N ASP A 237 1.83 18.94 13.60
CA ASP A 237 1.41 18.76 12.22
C ASP A 237 2.39 17.81 11.50
N TYR A 238 1.91 17.21 10.41
CA TYR A 238 2.71 16.39 9.53
C TYR A 238 2.65 16.92 8.10
N THR A 239 3.80 16.94 7.42
CA THR A 239 3.89 17.30 6.01
C THR A 239 4.84 16.34 5.28
N ALA A 240 4.39 15.87 4.12
CA ALA A 240 5.21 15.08 3.21
C ALA A 240 5.07 15.60 1.78
N ASP A 241 6.20 15.71 1.07
CA ASP A 241 6.20 16.01 -0.36
C ASP A 241 5.60 14.83 -1.13
N VAL A 242 4.71 15.13 -2.09
CA VAL A 242 4.21 14.17 -3.06
C VAL A 242 5.08 14.27 -4.30
N LEU A 243 5.82 13.20 -4.58
CA LEU A 243 6.75 13.09 -5.67
C LEU A 243 6.26 12.02 -6.65
N ILE A 244 6.38 12.28 -7.95
CA ILE A 244 6.14 11.28 -8.99
C ILE A 244 7.37 11.04 -9.86
N GLN A 245 7.46 9.84 -10.42
CA GLN A 245 8.34 9.51 -11.55
C GLN A 245 7.48 9.16 -12.75
N LEU A 246 7.88 9.58 -13.95
CA LEU A 246 7.22 9.21 -15.22
C LEU A 246 7.93 8.03 -15.88
N CYS A 247 7.18 7.16 -16.55
CA CYS A 247 7.73 6.14 -17.43
C CYS A 247 8.07 6.76 -18.78
N TYR A 248 9.34 6.77 -19.15
CA TYR A 248 9.81 7.22 -20.48
C TYR A 248 10.11 6.03 -21.39
N ASN A 249 10.65 4.94 -20.84
CA ASN A 249 10.91 3.71 -21.58
C ASN A 249 10.83 2.47 -20.66
N LEU A 250 10.46 1.32 -21.22
CA LEU A 250 10.25 0.10 -20.44
C LEU A 250 11.54 -0.61 -20.02
N LYS A 251 12.69 -0.25 -20.62
CA LYS A 251 14.00 -0.82 -20.27
C LYS A 251 14.45 -0.30 -18.90
N ASP A 252 14.31 1.00 -18.68
CA ASP A 252 14.71 1.69 -17.44
C ASP A 252 13.57 1.78 -16.41
N GLN A 253 12.32 1.85 -16.87
CA GLN A 253 11.12 1.92 -16.04
C GLN A 253 10.16 0.76 -16.33
N PRO A 254 10.55 -0.50 -16.05
CA PRO A 254 9.70 -1.64 -16.32
C PRO A 254 8.45 -1.61 -15.43
N ILE A 255 7.28 -1.82 -16.04
CA ILE A 255 5.98 -1.83 -15.34
C ILE A 255 5.80 -3.12 -14.54
N ASN A 256 6.05 -4.28 -15.17
CA ASN A 256 5.83 -5.62 -14.58
C ASN A 256 7.08 -6.23 -13.92
N LYS A 257 8.14 -5.43 -13.67
CA LYS A 257 9.31 -5.85 -12.87
C LYS A 257 9.44 -4.92 -11.66
N LEU A 258 8.80 -5.33 -10.57
CA LEU A 258 8.64 -4.53 -9.35
C LEU A 258 9.82 -4.67 -8.37
N ASN A 259 10.72 -5.63 -8.60
CA ASN A 259 11.94 -5.82 -7.80
C ASN A 259 13.14 -4.96 -8.25
N ARG A 260 12.91 -3.95 -9.11
CA ARG A 260 13.93 -3.02 -9.61
C ARG A 260 13.46 -1.58 -9.47
N GLU A 261 14.40 -0.70 -9.12
CA GLU A 261 14.17 0.75 -9.13
C GLU A 261 14.07 1.25 -10.56
N TRP A 262 13.21 2.26 -10.78
CA TRP A 262 13.20 2.99 -12.05
C TRP A 262 14.44 3.87 -12.15
N LYS A 263 15.17 3.75 -13.26
CA LYS A 263 16.35 4.58 -13.56
C LYS A 263 15.95 5.77 -14.42
N ASN A 264 16.80 6.76 -14.61
CA ASN A 264 16.62 7.82 -15.62
C ASN A 264 15.23 8.49 -15.62
N SER A 265 14.62 8.61 -14.44
CA SER A 265 13.30 9.25 -14.27
C SER A 265 13.38 10.10 -13.00
N PRO A 266 13.54 11.43 -13.12
CA PRO A 266 13.65 12.30 -11.95
C PRO A 266 12.34 12.34 -11.17
N PHE A 267 12.44 12.63 -9.88
CA PHE A 267 11.27 12.92 -9.07
C PHE A 267 10.76 14.32 -9.37
N ILE A 268 9.50 14.43 -9.76
CA ILE A 268 8.77 15.69 -9.94
C ILE A 268 7.90 15.89 -8.70
N LYS A 269 8.07 17.01 -7.99
CA LYS A 269 7.21 17.36 -6.86
C LYS A 269 5.90 17.94 -7.39
N ILE A 270 4.81 17.24 -7.12
CA ILE A 270 3.47 17.66 -7.57
C ILE A 270 2.63 18.31 -6.47
N GLY A 271 3.13 18.32 -5.24
CA GLY A 271 2.43 18.91 -4.11
C GLY A 271 2.90 18.37 -2.77
N GLU A 272 2.02 18.47 -1.78
CA GLU A 272 2.26 18.03 -0.42
C GLU A 272 1.00 17.45 0.23
N VAL A 273 1.20 16.40 1.03
CA VAL A 273 0.20 15.95 2.00
C VAL A 273 0.43 16.73 3.29
N LYS A 274 -0.62 17.36 3.80
CA LYS A 274 -0.66 17.98 5.13
C LYS A 274 -1.68 17.27 6.01
N ILE A 275 -1.30 16.96 7.25
CA ILE A 275 -2.18 16.45 8.30
C ILE A 275 -1.99 17.35 9.49
N GLU A 276 -3.06 17.96 9.97
CA GLU A 276 -3.00 18.85 11.12
C GLU A 276 -3.06 18.04 12.41
N LYS A 277 -2.47 18.56 13.49
CA LYS A 277 -2.64 17.98 14.82
C LYS A 277 -4.12 17.92 15.22
N ASN A 278 -4.46 17.02 16.14
CA ASN A 278 -5.81 16.78 16.64
C ASN A 278 -6.84 16.33 15.57
N THR A 279 -6.36 15.74 14.46
CA THR A 279 -7.20 15.19 13.37
C THR A 279 -7.39 13.68 13.45
N LEU A 280 -6.99 13.05 14.56
CA LEU A 280 -7.25 11.63 14.81
C LEU A 280 -8.76 11.40 14.80
N SER A 281 -9.23 10.58 13.86
CA SER A 281 -10.59 10.04 13.95
C SER A 281 -10.69 9.17 15.19
N ASP A 282 -11.87 9.14 15.81
CA ASP A 282 -12.12 8.30 16.98
C ASP A 282 -11.65 6.85 16.71
N PRO A 283 -10.66 6.34 17.47
CA PRO A 283 -10.09 5.02 17.23
C PRO A 283 -11.02 3.86 17.61
N LEU A 284 -12.20 4.12 18.19
CA LEU A 284 -12.99 3.11 18.90
C LEU A 284 -14.04 2.33 18.10
N THR A 285 -14.12 2.44 16.77
CA THR A 285 -15.10 1.63 16.03
C THR A 285 -14.47 0.69 15.01
N SER A 286 -15.05 -0.50 14.93
CA SER A 286 -14.90 -1.45 13.82
C SER A 286 -15.21 -0.83 12.45
N ASP A 287 -15.73 0.41 12.42
CA ASP A 287 -15.92 1.22 11.21
C ASP A 287 -14.62 1.47 10.44
N ASN A 288 -13.47 1.50 11.13
CA ASN A 288 -12.16 1.52 10.47
C ASN A 288 -11.94 0.30 9.58
N GLU A 289 -12.49 -0.85 9.96
CA GLU A 289 -12.49 -2.05 9.12
C GLU A 289 -13.51 -1.95 7.99
N LEU A 290 -14.53 -1.08 8.06
CA LEU A 290 -15.46 -0.86 6.95
C LEU A 290 -14.84 -0.03 5.80
N LEU A 291 -13.75 0.69 6.05
CA LEU A 291 -13.03 1.47 5.05
C LEU A 291 -12.34 0.59 3.97
N SER A 292 -12.57 0.94 2.71
CA SER A 292 -11.84 0.42 1.55
C SER A 292 -10.81 1.44 1.07
N PHE A 293 -9.62 0.95 0.72
CA PHE A 293 -8.56 1.67 0.02
C PHE A 293 -8.18 0.90 -1.25
N ASN A 294 -9.16 0.24 -1.89
CA ASN A 294 -8.93 -0.51 -3.12
C ASN A 294 -8.53 0.47 -4.24
N PRO A 295 -7.33 0.35 -4.81
CA PRO A 295 -6.89 1.29 -5.84
C PRO A 295 -7.68 1.19 -7.15
N PHE A 296 -8.43 0.11 -7.39
CA PHE A 296 -9.31 -0.04 -8.56
C PHE A 296 -10.69 0.62 -8.38
N GLU A 297 -11.02 1.11 -7.18
CA GLU A 297 -12.18 1.99 -6.97
C GLU A 297 -11.89 3.43 -7.46
N SER A 298 -10.65 3.76 -7.80
CA SER A 298 -10.26 5.07 -8.32
C SER A 298 -10.87 5.34 -9.71
N LYS A 299 -11.06 6.62 -10.06
CA LYS A 299 -11.36 7.04 -11.45
C LYS A 299 -10.34 6.43 -12.41
N THR A 300 -10.78 6.04 -13.60
CA THR A 300 -10.00 5.22 -14.56
C THR A 300 -8.63 5.82 -14.90
N ILE A 301 -8.51 7.15 -14.91
CA ILE A 301 -7.26 7.88 -15.17
C ILE A 301 -6.23 7.82 -14.03
N PHE A 302 -6.60 7.29 -12.86
CA PHE A 302 -5.74 7.15 -11.68
C PHE A 302 -5.50 5.69 -11.26
N GLN A 303 -6.04 4.73 -12.02
CA GLN A 303 -5.97 3.31 -11.66
C GLN A 303 -4.56 2.71 -11.78
N PRO A 304 -4.27 1.61 -11.07
CA PRO A 304 -3.00 0.91 -11.19
C PRO A 304 -2.68 0.38 -12.58
N VAL A 305 -1.39 0.21 -12.88
CA VAL A 305 -0.88 -0.41 -14.11
C VAL A 305 0.08 -1.54 -13.76
N GLY A 306 -0.12 -2.71 -14.37
CA GLY A 306 0.69 -3.91 -14.24
C GLY A 306 -0.12 -5.15 -13.83
N LYS A 307 0.35 -6.34 -14.21
CA LYS A 307 -0.32 -7.62 -13.93
C LYS A 307 -0.45 -7.91 -12.44
N ILE A 308 0.63 -7.76 -11.66
CA ILE A 308 0.59 -7.92 -10.20
C ILE A 308 -0.35 -6.89 -9.56
N GLN A 309 -0.37 -5.66 -10.08
CA GLN A 309 -1.29 -4.64 -9.62
C GLN A 309 -2.74 -5.05 -9.92
N LYS A 310 -3.03 -5.62 -11.10
CA LYS A 310 -4.38 -6.05 -11.50
C LYS A 310 -5.02 -7.05 -10.52
N LEU A 311 -4.23 -7.92 -9.89
CA LEU A 311 -4.71 -8.87 -8.88
C LEU A 311 -5.40 -8.18 -7.69
N ARG A 312 -5.00 -6.93 -7.39
CA ARG A 312 -5.49 -6.18 -6.23
C ARG A 312 -6.97 -5.83 -6.35
N ASP A 313 -7.48 -5.70 -7.57
CA ASP A 313 -8.89 -5.39 -7.84
C ASP A 313 -9.81 -6.37 -7.10
N GLU A 314 -9.63 -7.66 -7.39
CA GLU A 314 -10.44 -8.73 -6.80
C GLU A 314 -10.02 -9.08 -5.38
N ALA A 315 -8.72 -9.09 -5.07
CA ALA A 315 -8.23 -9.40 -3.73
C ALA A 315 -8.77 -8.41 -2.68
N TYR A 316 -8.82 -7.11 -3.00
CA TYR A 316 -9.38 -6.10 -2.09
C TYR A 316 -10.90 -6.23 -1.96
N LYS A 317 -11.62 -6.49 -3.07
CA LYS A 317 -13.08 -6.72 -3.06
C LYS A 317 -13.46 -7.88 -2.16
N VAL A 318 -12.81 -9.03 -2.32
CA VAL A 318 -13.06 -10.21 -1.48
C VAL A 318 -12.78 -9.88 -0.02
N SER A 319 -11.61 -9.31 0.30
CA SER A 319 -11.28 -8.98 1.68
C SER A 319 -12.25 -7.98 2.33
N VAL A 320 -12.72 -6.95 1.61
CA VAL A 320 -13.66 -5.98 2.18
C VAL A 320 -15.07 -6.56 2.31
N GLN A 321 -15.54 -7.35 1.35
CA GLN A 321 -16.86 -7.99 1.41
C GLN A 321 -16.95 -8.96 2.60
N THR A 322 -15.96 -9.85 2.76
CA THR A 322 -15.93 -10.82 3.86
C THR A 322 -15.85 -10.12 5.23
N ARG A 323 -14.97 -9.11 5.38
CA ARG A 323 -14.87 -8.34 6.65
C ARG A 323 -16.15 -7.58 6.97
N ARG A 324 -16.76 -6.93 5.99
CA ARG A 324 -18.03 -6.19 6.19
C ARG A 324 -19.14 -7.12 6.62
N LYS A 325 -19.25 -8.31 6.00
CA LYS A 325 -20.24 -9.32 6.38
C LYS A 325 -20.09 -9.72 7.84
N ILE A 326 -18.87 -10.06 8.27
CA ILE A 326 -18.61 -10.51 9.64
C ILE A 326 -18.77 -9.37 10.64
N ASN A 327 -18.11 -8.22 10.41
CA ASN A 327 -18.10 -7.13 11.37
C ASN A 327 -19.47 -6.46 11.54
N LYS A 328 -20.32 -6.43 10.49
CA LYS A 328 -21.71 -5.97 10.66
C LYS A 328 -22.54 -6.90 11.54
N LEU A 329 -22.28 -8.20 11.51
CA LEU A 329 -22.97 -9.18 12.38
C LEU A 329 -22.45 -9.17 13.83
N LEU A 330 -21.19 -8.76 14.03
CA LEU A 330 -20.60 -8.67 15.38
C LEU A 330 -20.95 -7.36 16.11
N HIS A 331 -21.41 -6.34 15.38
CA HIS A 331 -21.64 -4.99 15.90
C HIS A 331 -23.03 -4.40 15.58
N GLY A 332 -23.89 -5.16 14.89
CA GLY A 332 -25.32 -4.88 14.74
C GLY A 332 -26.08 -5.84 15.61
#